data_AF-A0A5E8CGU5-F1
#
_entry.id   AF-A0A5E8CGU5-F1
#
_cell.length_a   1.000
_cell.length_b   1.000
_cell.length_c   1.000
_cell.angle_alpha   90.00
_cell.angle_beta   90.00
_cell.angle_gamma   90.00
#
_symmetry.space_group_name_H-M   'P 1'
#
loop_
_entity.id
_entity.type
_entity.pdbx_description
1 polymer ?
#
loop_
_entity_poly.entity_id
_entity_poly.type
_entity_poly.pdbx_seq_one_letter_code
_entity_poly.pdbx_strand_id
1 'polypeptide(L)'
;MDNFQLNNESTCLNKNIVVANIDEKSPQITPNNEEQIKKEKKSKKSKKPRCFVCNKKTGLIPYKCRCGEDKLFCAKHRYPEQHACTYDWKNHAKENIMKQNPKIVADKFGGNRIN
;
A
#
# COMPACT_ATOMS: atom_id res chain seq x y z
N MET A 1 37.10 -13.24 -11.86
CA MET A 1 35.82 -13.81 -11.39
C MET A 1 35.58 -13.18 -10.04
N ASP A 2 35.23 -11.89 -10.09
CA ASP A 2 35.41 -11.02 -8.95
C ASP A 2 34.08 -10.87 -8.24
N ASN A 3 34.03 -11.53 -7.09
CA ASN A 3 32.94 -11.61 -6.13
C ASN A 3 32.61 -10.20 -5.62
N PHE A 4 31.62 -9.55 -6.23
CA PHE A 4 31.07 -8.30 -5.72
C PHE A 4 30.08 -8.65 -4.60
N GLN A 5 30.61 -8.85 -3.40
CA GLN A 5 29.84 -9.03 -2.18
C GLN A 5 29.02 -7.76 -1.93
N LEU A 6 27.76 -7.74 -2.35
CA LEU A 6 26.80 -6.73 -1.93
C LEU A 6 26.41 -7.01 -0.47
N ASN A 7 27.14 -6.38 0.43
CA ASN A 7 26.77 -6.14 1.82
C ASN A 7 25.49 -5.29 1.87
N ASN A 8 24.38 -6.00 2.01
CA ASN A 8 23.04 -5.51 2.31
C ASN A 8 22.93 -5.08 3.78
N GLU A 9 23.54 -3.96 4.14
CA GLU A 9 23.34 -3.35 5.46
C GLU A 9 21.98 -2.65 5.51
N SER A 10 20.94 -3.46 5.71
CA SER A 10 19.59 -3.01 6.04
C SER A 10 19.54 -2.69 7.53
N THR A 11 20.09 -1.56 7.95
CA THR A 11 19.82 -1.04 9.29
C THR A 11 18.43 -0.41 9.29
N CYS A 12 17.40 -1.25 9.41
CA CYS A 12 16.05 -0.80 9.70
C CYS A 12 16.06 -0.14 11.08
N LEU A 13 16.02 1.19 11.10
CA LEU A 13 15.74 1.94 12.31
C LEU A 13 14.38 1.50 12.84
N ASN A 14 14.44 0.73 13.91
CA ASN A 14 13.36 0.41 14.83
C ASN A 14 12.74 1.72 15.32
N LYS A 15 11.65 2.13 14.67
CA LYS A 15 10.72 3.07 15.29
C LYS A 15 9.78 2.24 16.15
N ASN A 16 10.15 2.14 17.42
CA ASN A 16 9.27 1.78 18.53
C ASN A 16 8.03 2.69 18.47
N ILE A 17 6.99 2.24 17.79
CA ILE A 17 5.66 2.77 17.98
C ILE A 17 5.12 2.04 19.19
N VAL A 18 5.05 2.79 20.29
CA VAL A 18 4.42 2.42 21.54
C VAL A 18 3.00 1.95 21.23
N VAL A 19 2.75 0.65 21.38
CA VAL A 19 1.41 0.08 21.37
C VAL A 19 0.68 0.62 22.60
N ALA A 20 -0.25 1.55 22.38
CA ALA A 20 -1.18 1.95 23.41
C ALA A 20 -2.11 0.77 23.74
N ASN A 21 -2.28 0.55 25.03
CA ASN A 21 -2.88 -0.62 25.65
C ASN A 21 -4.30 -0.92 25.15
N ILE A 22 -4.53 -2.21 24.94
CA ILE A 22 -5.84 -2.81 24.73
C ILE A 22 -6.41 -2.99 26.14
N ASP A 23 -7.25 -2.05 26.60
CA ASP A 23 -8.01 -2.27 27.82
C ASP A 23 -9.00 -3.41 27.58
N GLU A 24 -8.70 -4.56 28.18
CA GLU A 24 -9.62 -5.66 28.38
C GLU A 24 -10.86 -5.13 29.10
N LYS A 25 -11.97 -5.05 28.37
CA LYS A 25 -13.29 -5.15 29.00
C LYS A 25 -14.13 -6.16 28.26
N SER A 26 -13.94 -7.42 28.67
CA SER A 26 -14.86 -8.53 28.45
C SER A 26 -16.28 -8.15 28.92
N PRO A 27 -17.30 -8.15 28.05
CA PRO A 27 -18.69 -8.09 28.49
C PRO A 27 -19.20 -9.51 28.72
N GLN A 28 -19.45 -9.81 29.99
CA GLN A 28 -20.09 -11.03 30.48
C GLN A 28 -21.42 -11.25 29.75
N ILE A 29 -21.61 -12.46 29.21
CA ILE A 29 -22.87 -12.93 28.63
C ILE A 29 -23.82 -13.22 29.80
N THR A 30 -24.93 -12.47 29.90
CA THR A 30 -26.08 -12.86 30.72
C THR A 30 -27.19 -13.41 29.82
N PRO A 31 -27.80 -14.56 30.17
CA PRO A 31 -28.83 -15.20 29.36
C PRO A 31 -30.20 -14.69 29.79
N ASN A 32 -30.74 -13.70 29.08
CA ASN A 32 -32.20 -13.58 28.88
C ASN A 32 -32.48 -12.40 27.96
N ASN A 33 -32.93 -12.71 26.74
CA ASN A 33 -33.99 -12.04 25.98
C ASN A 33 -33.93 -12.55 24.54
N GLU A 34 -34.49 -13.76 24.34
CA GLU A 34 -34.55 -14.47 23.06
C GLU A 34 -35.66 -13.97 22.11
N GLU A 35 -36.47 -12.99 22.49
CA GLU A 35 -37.56 -12.51 21.65
C GLU A 35 -37.43 -11.00 21.45
N GLN A 36 -37.29 -10.58 20.18
CA GLN A 36 -37.40 -9.20 19.63
C GLN A 36 -36.14 -8.60 18.97
N ILE A 37 -35.29 -9.35 18.27
CA ILE A 37 -34.49 -8.80 17.14
C ILE A 37 -34.49 -9.79 15.96
N LYS A 38 -35.69 -10.12 15.46
CA LYS A 38 -35.85 -11.06 14.32
C LYS A 38 -36.36 -10.41 13.03
N LYS A 39 -36.34 -9.09 12.90
CA LYS A 39 -36.79 -8.43 11.67
C LYS A 39 -35.77 -7.37 11.23
N GLU A 40 -35.35 -7.51 9.97
CA GLU A 40 -34.69 -6.49 9.14
C GLU A 40 -33.18 -6.27 9.31
N LYS A 41 -32.38 -7.30 9.06
CA LYS A 41 -31.15 -7.14 8.27
C LYS A 41 -31.05 -8.21 7.20
N LYS A 42 -31.84 -8.08 6.13
CA LYS A 42 -31.45 -8.66 4.83
C LYS A 42 -30.19 -7.90 4.39
N SER A 43 -29.05 -8.31 4.94
CA SER A 43 -27.75 -7.82 4.49
C SER A 43 -27.67 -8.15 3.00
N LYS A 44 -27.70 -7.11 2.17
CA LYS A 44 -27.36 -7.23 0.74
C LYS A 44 -25.99 -7.87 0.72
N LYS A 45 -25.89 -9.16 0.35
CA LYS A 45 -24.62 -9.88 0.23
C LYS A 45 -23.73 -9.03 -0.66
N SER A 46 -22.73 -8.35 -0.08
CA SER A 46 -21.81 -7.52 -0.83
C SER A 46 -21.12 -8.42 -1.86
N LYS A 47 -21.19 -8.03 -3.14
CA LYS A 47 -20.58 -8.82 -4.20
C LYS A 47 -19.08 -8.91 -3.90
N LYS A 48 -18.58 -10.14 -3.76
CA LYS A 48 -17.14 -10.38 -3.52
C LYS A 48 -16.32 -9.79 -4.68
N PRO A 49 -15.19 -9.13 -4.41
CA PRO A 49 -14.39 -8.50 -5.46
C PRO A 49 -13.86 -9.53 -6.46
N ARG A 50 -13.83 -9.13 -7.74
CA ARG A 50 -13.48 -9.98 -8.89
C ARG A 50 -12.44 -9.26 -9.74
N CYS A 51 -11.58 -10.03 -10.39
CA CYS A 51 -10.52 -9.50 -11.23
C CYS A 51 -11.11 -8.95 -12.53
N PHE A 52 -10.71 -7.74 -12.93
CA PHE A 52 -11.19 -7.12 -14.16
C PHE A 52 -10.77 -7.87 -15.44
N VAL A 53 -9.61 -8.53 -15.44
CA VAL A 53 -9.08 -9.26 -16.61
C VAL A 53 -9.66 -10.67 -16.72
N CYS A 54 -9.57 -11.46 -15.64
CA CYS A 54 -9.92 -12.88 -15.69
C CYS A 54 -11.21 -13.25 -14.94
N ASN A 55 -11.92 -12.27 -14.37
CA ASN A 55 -13.16 -12.47 -13.60
C ASN A 55 -13.07 -13.47 -12.44
N LYS A 56 -11.87 -13.89 -12.04
CA LYS A 56 -11.63 -14.73 -10.85
C LYS A 56 -11.88 -13.91 -9.59
N LYS A 57 -12.40 -14.54 -8.54
CA LYS A 57 -12.51 -13.92 -7.21
C LYS A 57 -11.10 -13.54 -6.72
N THR A 58 -10.89 -12.30 -6.30
CA THR A 58 -9.55 -11.75 -5.98
C THR A 58 -9.03 -12.10 -4.59
N GLY A 59 -9.81 -12.82 -3.78
CA GLY A 59 -9.44 -13.22 -2.42
C GLY A 59 -9.89 -12.21 -1.38
N LEU A 60 -9.26 -12.24 -0.19
CA LEU A 60 -9.54 -11.30 0.91
C LEU A 60 -9.06 -9.88 0.59
N ILE A 61 -7.90 -9.77 -0.07
CA ILE A 61 -7.26 -8.50 -0.43
C ILE A 61 -7.15 -8.39 -1.95
N PRO A 62 -7.92 -7.50 -2.60
CA PRO A 62 -7.75 -7.21 -4.02
C PRO A 62 -6.59 -6.26 -4.27
N TYR A 63 -5.90 -6.40 -5.40
CA TYR A 63 -4.89 -5.45 -5.85
C TYR A 63 -5.55 -4.35 -6.69
N LYS A 64 -5.24 -3.09 -6.38
CA LYS A 64 -5.65 -1.93 -7.18
C LYS A 64 -4.50 -1.48 -8.08
N CYS A 65 -4.80 -1.08 -9.31
CA CYS A 65 -3.84 -0.47 -10.22
C CYS A 65 -4.16 1.01 -10.42
N ARG A 66 -3.14 1.83 -10.71
CA ARG A 66 -3.31 3.27 -10.98
C ARG A 66 -4.05 3.58 -12.28
N CYS A 67 -4.09 2.64 -13.24
CA CYS A 67 -4.87 2.81 -14.49
C CYS A 67 -6.39 2.70 -14.29
N GLY A 68 -6.85 2.45 -13.07
CA GLY A 68 -8.25 2.42 -12.72
C GLY A 68 -8.40 2.04 -11.26
N GLU A 69 -8.61 3.04 -10.42
CA GLU A 69 -8.76 2.84 -8.97
C GLU A 69 -9.95 1.92 -8.62
N ASP A 70 -10.94 1.87 -9.51
CA ASP A 70 -12.12 0.99 -9.45
C ASP A 70 -11.87 -0.42 -10.01
N LYS A 71 -10.74 -0.64 -10.72
CA LYS A 71 -10.39 -1.94 -11.29
C LYS A 71 -9.58 -2.75 -10.29
N LEU A 72 -10.10 -3.92 -9.95
CA LEU A 72 -9.48 -4.85 -9.02
C LEU A 72 -8.81 -5.99 -9.79
N PHE A 73 -7.64 -6.43 -9.33
CA PHE A 73 -6.86 -7.48 -9.95
C PHE A 73 -6.55 -8.62 -8.96
N CYS A 74 -6.38 -9.83 -9.50
CA CYS A 74 -5.89 -10.97 -8.72
C CYS A 74 -4.35 -10.98 -8.71
N ALA A 75 -3.75 -11.85 -7.89
CA ALA A 75 -2.29 -11.94 -7.76
C ALA A 75 -1.55 -12.09 -9.11
N LYS A 76 -2.13 -12.81 -10.07
CA LYS A 76 -1.55 -13.01 -11.40
C LYS A 76 -1.62 -11.76 -12.28
N HIS A 77 -2.67 -10.95 -12.17
CA HIS A 77 -2.84 -9.75 -13.00
C HIS A 77 -2.46 -8.45 -12.27
N ARG A 78 -1.69 -8.56 -11.19
CA ARG A 78 -1.24 -7.42 -10.37
C ARG A 78 -0.31 -6.49 -11.17
N TYR A 79 0.54 -7.05 -12.00
CA TYR A 79 1.58 -6.31 -12.71
C TYR A 79 1.06 -5.69 -14.02
N PRO A 80 1.61 -4.54 -14.45
CA PRO A 80 1.11 -3.78 -15.59
C PRO A 80 1.18 -4.53 -16.93
N GLU A 81 2.18 -5.41 -17.11
CA GLU A 81 2.29 -6.24 -18.31
C GLU A 81 1.17 -7.28 -18.44
N GLN A 82 0.59 -7.70 -17.32
CA GLN A 82 -0.42 -8.75 -17.27
C GLN A 82 -1.83 -8.25 -17.62
N HIS A 83 -2.06 -6.93 -17.56
CA HIS A 83 -3.36 -6.33 -17.86
C HIS A 83 -3.28 -5.19 -18.89
N ALA A 84 -2.14 -5.06 -19.59
CA ALA A 84 -1.87 -3.99 -20.55
C ALA A 84 -2.20 -2.60 -19.97
N CYS A 85 -1.53 -2.26 -18.88
CA CYS A 85 -1.75 -1.00 -18.16
C CYS A 85 -1.58 0.22 -19.09
N THR A 86 -2.60 1.04 -19.23
CA THR A 86 -2.59 2.27 -20.05
C THR A 86 -2.10 3.51 -19.28
N TYR A 87 -1.58 3.33 -18.06
CA TYR A 87 -1.15 4.43 -17.21
C TYR A 87 0.31 4.80 -17.48
N ASP A 88 0.59 6.11 -17.61
CA ASP A 88 1.92 6.63 -17.91
C ASP A 88 2.86 6.67 -16.70
N TRP A 89 3.38 5.50 -16.33
CA TRP A 89 4.34 5.35 -15.22
C TRP A 89 5.61 6.20 -15.40
N LYS A 90 6.05 6.42 -16.64
CA LYS A 90 7.24 7.21 -16.97
C LYS A 90 7.07 8.67 -16.56
N ASN A 91 5.93 9.28 -16.89
CA ASN A 91 5.68 10.68 -16.56
C ASN A 91 5.41 10.84 -15.06
N HIS A 92 4.61 9.95 -14.47
CA HIS A 92 4.38 9.96 -13.03
C HIS A 92 5.68 9.82 -12.22
N ALA A 93 6.61 8.95 -12.65
CA ALA A 93 7.91 8.81 -12.00
C ALA A 93 8.74 10.09 -12.10
N LYS A 94 8.79 10.73 -13.29
CA LYS A 94 9.49 12.00 -13.48
C LYS A 94 8.94 13.10 -12.58
N GLU A 95 7.63 13.28 -12.55
CA GLU A 95 6.99 14.29 -11.69
C GLU A 95 7.30 14.05 -10.21
N ASN A 96 7.26 12.80 -9.78
CA ASN A 96 7.57 12.45 -8.41
C ASN A 96 9.05 12.74 -8.07
N ILE A 97 9.98 12.36 -8.94
CA ILE A 97 11.42 12.67 -8.76
C ILE A 97 11.63 14.19 -8.74
N MET A 98 11.01 14.93 -9.65
CA MET A 98 11.13 16.40 -9.70
C MET A 98 10.63 17.06 -8.42
N LYS A 99 9.53 16.57 -7.84
CA LYS A 99 9.00 17.06 -6.56
C LYS A 99 9.90 16.70 -5.38
N GLN A 100 10.54 15.53 -5.42
CA GLN A 100 11.32 15.02 -4.31
C GLN A 100 12.79 15.47 -4.30
N ASN A 101 13.34 15.91 -5.44
CA ASN A 101 14.73 16.34 -5.51
C ASN A 101 14.93 17.68 -4.79
N PRO A 102 15.67 17.74 -3.66
CA PRO A 102 16.01 19.00 -3.05
C PRO A 102 16.98 19.76 -3.96
N LYS A 103 16.75 21.07 -4.13
CA LYS A 103 17.68 21.91 -4.89
C LYS A 103 18.95 22.13 -4.06
N ILE A 104 20.01 21.41 -4.41
CA ILE A 104 21.32 21.59 -3.79
C ILE A 104 21.97 22.80 -4.48
N VAL A 105 21.86 23.96 -3.85
CA VAL A 105 22.65 25.15 -4.21
C VAL A 105 23.80 25.19 -3.22
N ALA A 106 24.95 24.68 -3.63
CA ALA A 106 26.19 24.88 -2.90
C ALA A 106 26.91 26.09 -3.50
N ASP A 107 27.44 26.95 -2.63
CA ASP A 107 28.36 27.99 -3.07
C ASP A 107 29.58 27.32 -3.72
N LYS A 108 29.94 27.78 -4.92
CA LYS A 108 31.18 27.34 -5.56
C LYS A 108 32.34 27.75 -4.65
N PHE A 109 33.05 26.77 -4.08
CA PHE A 109 34.32 26.99 -3.41
C PHE A 109 35.35 27.49 -4.43
N GLY A 110 35.48 28.81 -4.55
CA GLY A 110 36.41 29.42 -5.50
C GLY A 110 36.30 30.93 -5.56
N GLY A 111 36.80 31.62 -4.53
CA GLY A 111 36.86 33.07 -4.53
C GLY A 111 37.73 33.74 -3.46
N ASN A 112 38.42 33.02 -2.58
CA ASN A 112 39.35 33.66 -1.65
C ASN A 112 40.66 32.86 -1.56
N ARG A 113 41.70 33.36 -2.24
CA ARG A 113 43.08 32.93 -2.01
C ARG A 113 43.53 33.65 -0.74
N ILE A 114 43.80 32.90 0.32
CA ILE A 114 44.38 33.44 1.54
C ILE A 114 45.81 33.87 1.17
N ASN A 115 46.10 35.17 1.29
CA ASN A 115 47.43 35.75 1.07
C ASN A 115 48.40 35.38 2.20
#